data_AF-A0A150PW55-F1
#
_entry.id   AF-A0A150PW55-F1
#
_cell.length_a   1.000
_cell.length_b   1.000
_cell.length_c   1.000
_cell.angle_alpha   90.00
_cell.angle_beta   90.00
_cell.angle_gamma   90.00
#
_symmetry.space_group_name_H-M   'P 1'
#
loop_
_entity.id
_entity.type
_entity.pdbx_description
1 polymer ?
#
loop_
_entity_poly.entity_id
_entity_poly.type
_entity_poly.pdbx_seq_one_letter_code
_entity_poly.pdbx_strand_id
1 'polypeptide(L)'
;MQAAVGDDGEPSVVSEAPVPASGSLRQQNIPEQPSQGSVQAALGAVMGSARSCVAGADDVSRAQITFSSTGQVSKVNVSGWAAANGQAGCVQSALKAANVGPFSRPSFSVSATIRP
;
A
#
# COMPACT_ATOMS: atom_id res chain seq x y z
N MET A 1 -33.95 29.30 -45.84
CA MET A 1 -32.56 28.90 -45.54
C MET A 1 -32.55 28.44 -44.08
N GLN A 2 -32.01 27.24 -43.85
CA GLN A 2 -31.74 26.51 -42.59
C GLN A 2 -32.88 26.26 -41.57
N ALA A 3 -33.22 24.98 -41.47
CA ALA A 3 -33.87 24.32 -40.33
C ALA A 3 -32.87 24.12 -39.17
N ALA A 4 -33.39 24.13 -37.93
CA ALA A 4 -32.71 23.59 -36.76
C ALA A 4 -33.57 22.49 -36.14
N VAL A 5 -32.91 21.37 -35.84
CA VAL A 5 -33.48 20.09 -35.43
C VAL A 5 -33.39 19.91 -33.91
N GLY A 6 -34.40 19.25 -33.34
CA GLY A 6 -34.26 18.38 -32.15
C GLY A 6 -34.37 19.04 -30.79
N ASP A 7 -35.54 18.94 -30.16
CA ASP A 7 -35.69 18.91 -28.70
C ASP A 7 -36.53 17.67 -28.37
N ASP A 8 -35.83 16.58 -28.08
CA ASP A 8 -36.40 15.31 -27.62
C ASP A 8 -35.88 15.08 -26.20
N GLY A 9 -36.82 14.90 -25.28
CA GLY A 9 -36.62 14.09 -24.09
C GLY A 9 -35.96 14.77 -22.90
N GLU A 10 -36.76 15.50 -22.12
CA GLU A 10 -36.62 15.32 -20.68
C GLU A 10 -37.05 13.89 -20.34
N PRO A 11 -36.27 13.21 -19.47
CA PRO A 11 -36.86 13.00 -18.17
C PRO A 11 -35.90 13.37 -17.04
N SER A 12 -36.38 14.27 -16.18
CA SER A 12 -36.33 14.14 -14.72
C SER A 12 -35.10 13.40 -14.21
N VAL A 13 -33.99 14.12 -14.10
CA VAL A 13 -32.95 13.75 -13.13
C VAL A 13 -33.57 13.91 -11.75
N VAL A 14 -34.08 12.80 -11.23
CA VAL A 14 -34.36 12.64 -9.81
C VAL A 14 -33.11 13.08 -9.07
N SER A 15 -33.24 14.18 -8.34
CA SER A 15 -32.24 14.69 -7.41
C SER A 15 -32.13 13.67 -6.29
N GLU A 16 -31.36 12.62 -6.50
CA GLU A 16 -31.00 11.66 -5.47
C GLU A 16 -30.06 12.38 -4.50
N ALA A 17 -30.65 12.87 -3.40
CA ALA A 17 -29.91 13.28 -2.22
C ALA A 17 -28.87 12.19 -1.92
N PRO A 18 -27.63 12.54 -1.52
CA PRO A 18 -26.62 11.53 -1.27
C PRO A 18 -27.12 10.65 -0.14
N VAL A 19 -27.54 9.43 -0.49
CA VAL A 19 -27.92 8.43 0.49
C VAL A 19 -26.67 8.20 1.34
N PRO A 20 -26.69 8.46 2.66
CA PRO A 20 -25.58 8.03 3.48
C PRO A 20 -25.54 6.52 3.33
N ALA A 21 -24.40 6.01 2.84
CA ALA A 21 -24.14 4.59 2.78
C ALA A 21 -24.24 4.02 4.19
N SER A 22 -25.45 3.60 4.57
CA SER A 22 -25.70 2.73 5.71
C SER A 22 -25.27 1.34 5.28
N GLY A 23 -23.97 1.22 4.99
CA GLY A 23 -23.30 -0.04 4.77
C GLY A 23 -23.27 -0.76 6.10
N SER A 24 -23.91 -1.92 6.12
CA SER A 24 -23.99 -2.84 7.25
C SER A 24 -22.73 -2.80 8.11
N LEU A 25 -22.90 -2.31 9.32
CA LEU A 25 -21.98 -2.56 10.43
C LEU A 25 -21.82 -4.08 10.51
N ARG A 26 -20.70 -4.63 10.01
CA ARG A 26 -19.84 -5.58 10.77
C ARG A 26 -18.93 -6.56 9.99
N GLN A 27 -18.88 -6.74 8.66
CA GLN A 27 -17.93 -7.77 8.15
C GLN A 27 -17.47 -7.78 6.67
N GLN A 28 -17.86 -6.87 5.78
CA GLN A 28 -17.71 -7.11 4.31
C GLN A 28 -16.83 -6.12 3.53
N ASN A 29 -15.94 -5.35 4.17
CA ASN A 29 -15.16 -4.31 3.49
C ASN A 29 -13.66 -4.36 3.79
N ILE A 30 -13.11 -5.57 3.94
CA ILE A 30 -11.66 -5.74 3.98
C ILE A 30 -11.22 -6.27 2.61
N PRO A 31 -10.56 -5.43 1.79
CA PRO A 31 -10.04 -5.83 0.48
C PRO A 31 -9.23 -7.13 0.57
N GLU A 32 -9.41 -8.00 -0.42
CA GLU A 32 -8.68 -9.29 -0.49
C GLU A 32 -7.16 -9.08 -0.43
N GLN A 33 -6.68 -8.01 -1.05
CA GLN A 33 -5.29 -7.57 -0.98
C GLN A 33 -5.19 -6.23 -0.26
N PRO A 34 -4.13 -5.94 0.52
CA PRO A 34 -3.91 -4.59 1.03
C PRO A 34 -3.94 -3.58 -0.12
N SER A 35 -4.63 -2.46 0.07
CA SER A 35 -4.75 -1.42 -0.94
C SER A 35 -3.36 -0.94 -1.36
N GLN A 36 -3.11 -0.81 -2.67
CA GLN A 36 -1.81 -0.37 -3.20
C GLN A 36 -1.37 0.96 -2.58
N GLY A 37 -2.30 1.89 -2.33
CA GLY A 37 -2.03 3.14 -1.65
C GLY A 37 -1.54 2.96 -0.20
N SER A 38 -2.07 1.99 0.54
CA SER A 38 -1.61 1.67 1.90
C SER A 38 -0.21 1.06 1.87
N VAL A 39 0.09 0.19 0.90
CA VAL A 39 1.43 -0.35 0.69
C VAL A 39 2.42 0.76 0.36
N GLN A 40 2.07 1.66 -0.55
CA GLN A 40 2.91 2.80 -0.90
C GLN A 40 3.12 3.76 0.27
N ALA A 41 2.09 4.05 1.07
CA ALA A 41 2.19 4.88 2.26
C ALA A 41 3.08 4.24 3.33
N ALA A 42 2.88 2.96 3.60
CA ALA A 42 3.66 2.21 4.59
C ALA A 42 5.14 2.14 4.20
N LEU A 43 5.41 1.77 2.94
CA LEU A 43 6.77 1.74 2.40
C LEU A 43 7.37 3.15 2.39
N GLY A 44 6.65 4.16 1.93
CA GLY A 44 7.10 5.55 1.91
C GLY A 44 7.55 6.05 3.29
N ALA A 45 6.81 5.72 4.35
CA ALA A 45 7.15 6.10 5.72
C ALA A 45 8.43 5.44 6.24
N VAL A 46 8.68 4.17 5.91
CA VAL A 46 9.85 3.42 6.43
C VAL A 46 11.07 3.50 5.53
N MET A 47 10.90 3.84 4.26
CA MET A 47 11.99 3.86 3.29
C MET A 47 13.04 4.92 3.65
N GLY A 48 12.67 6.05 4.26
CA GLY A 48 13.63 7.04 4.77
C GLY A 48 14.54 6.47 5.86
N SER A 49 13.97 5.78 6.85
CA SER A 49 14.73 5.14 7.93
C SER A 49 15.57 3.97 7.41
N ALA A 50 15.02 3.16 6.49
CA ALA A 50 15.76 2.07 5.86
C ALA A 50 16.93 2.58 5.00
N ARG A 51 16.75 3.72 4.31
CA ARG A 51 17.84 4.41 3.60
C ARG A 51 18.93 4.88 4.54
N SER A 52 18.59 5.42 5.70
CA SER A 52 19.59 5.83 6.69
C SER A 52 20.47 4.66 7.16
N CYS A 53 19.93 3.45 7.21
CA CYS A 53 20.70 2.23 7.53
C CYS A 53 21.64 1.80 6.40
N VAL A 54 21.36 2.18 5.15
CA VAL A 54 22.22 1.87 4.00
C VAL A 54 22.89 3.13 3.46
N ALA A 55 22.91 4.21 4.23
CA ALA A 55 23.59 5.45 3.87
C ALA A 55 25.10 5.16 3.83
N GLY A 56 25.67 5.17 2.62
CA GLY A 56 27.04 4.71 2.37
C GLY A 56 27.15 3.28 1.83
N ALA A 57 26.03 2.66 1.40
CA ALA A 57 26.08 1.43 0.64
C ALA A 57 26.64 1.65 -0.76
N ASP A 58 27.43 0.71 -1.24
CA ASP A 58 27.98 0.70 -2.61
C ASP A 58 26.99 0.14 -3.64
N ASP A 59 26.00 -0.64 -3.20
CA ASP A 59 25.03 -1.31 -4.07
C ASP A 59 23.61 -1.34 -3.47
N VAL A 60 22.63 -1.72 -4.30
CA VAL A 60 21.22 -1.76 -3.92
C VAL A 60 20.94 -2.94 -3.00
N SER A 61 20.13 -2.70 -1.98
CA SER A 61 19.66 -3.73 -1.06
C SER A 61 18.20 -4.05 -1.37
N ARG A 62 17.84 -5.33 -1.35
CA ARG A 62 16.46 -5.78 -1.53
C ARG A 62 15.94 -6.33 -0.22
N ALA A 63 14.75 -5.91 0.18
CA ALA A 63 14.07 -6.48 1.33
C ALA A 63 12.75 -7.08 0.86
N GLN A 64 12.51 -8.32 1.22
CA GLN A 64 11.23 -8.98 1.08
C GLN A 64 10.48 -8.84 2.40
N ILE A 65 9.41 -8.07 2.41
CA ILE A 65 8.57 -7.83 3.58
C ILE A 65 7.29 -8.64 3.43
N THR A 66 7.03 -9.53 4.37
CA THR A 66 5.79 -10.29 4.46
C THR A 66 4.93 -9.71 5.57
N PHE A 67 3.77 -9.21 5.19
CA PHE A 67 2.71 -8.77 6.07
C PHE A 67 1.76 -9.93 6.38
N SER A 68 1.22 -9.93 7.59
CA SER A 68 0.10 -10.79 8.02
C SER A 68 -1.24 -10.13 7.69
N SER A 69 -2.34 -10.88 7.71
CA SER A 69 -3.72 -10.37 7.52
C SER A 69 -4.09 -9.16 8.38
N THR A 70 -3.39 -8.93 9.50
CA THR A 70 -3.58 -7.74 10.35
C THR A 70 -2.95 -6.45 9.78
N GLY A 71 -2.20 -6.54 8.68
CA GLY A 71 -1.46 -5.42 8.08
C GLY A 71 -0.07 -5.18 8.68
N GLN A 72 0.30 -5.94 9.71
CA GLN A 72 1.61 -5.86 10.37
C GLN A 72 2.66 -6.72 9.68
N VAL A 73 3.92 -6.30 9.73
CA VAL A 73 5.06 -7.08 9.26
C VAL A 73 5.26 -8.33 10.12
N SER A 74 5.11 -9.48 9.49
CA SER A 74 5.36 -10.79 10.10
C SER A 74 6.81 -11.23 9.89
N LYS A 75 7.36 -10.99 8.68
CA LYS A 75 8.72 -11.40 8.34
C LYS A 75 9.39 -10.40 7.41
N VAL A 76 10.69 -10.18 7.59
CA VAL A 76 11.50 -9.40 6.66
C VAL A 76 12.73 -10.22 6.31
N ASN A 77 12.97 -10.40 5.03
CA ASN A 77 14.16 -11.04 4.51
C ASN A 77 14.97 -10.01 3.73
N VAL A 78 16.16 -9.67 4.20
CA VAL A 78 17.03 -8.70 3.55
C VAL A 78 18.09 -9.44 2.74
N SER A 79 18.33 -9.00 1.51
CA SER A 79 19.33 -9.53 0.60
C SER A 79 20.08 -8.40 -0.12
N GLY A 80 21.25 -8.72 -0.70
CA GLY A 80 22.15 -7.74 -1.30
C GLY A 80 23.14 -7.13 -0.31
N TRP A 81 23.54 -5.89 -0.55
CA TRP A 81 24.60 -5.22 0.23
C TRP A 81 24.32 -5.18 1.73
N ALA A 82 23.08 -4.88 2.16
CA ALA A 82 22.73 -4.81 3.58
C ALA A 82 22.85 -6.17 4.30
N ALA A 83 22.64 -7.29 3.60
CA ALA A 83 22.85 -8.61 4.17
C ALA A 83 24.34 -8.95 4.30
N ALA A 84 25.15 -8.57 3.29
CA ALA A 84 26.59 -8.81 3.29
C ALA A 84 27.36 -7.94 4.32
N ASN A 85 26.87 -6.73 4.59
CA ASN A 85 27.52 -5.75 5.46
C ASN A 85 26.91 -5.65 6.88
N GLY A 86 26.06 -6.60 7.26
CA GLY A 86 25.45 -6.64 8.60
C GLY A 86 24.42 -5.55 8.89
N GLN A 87 24.04 -4.72 7.90
CA GLN A 87 22.99 -3.70 8.03
C GLN A 87 21.57 -4.27 7.96
N ALA A 88 21.42 -5.57 7.72
CA ALA A 88 20.14 -6.27 7.67
C ALA A 88 19.27 -6.03 8.92
N GLY A 89 19.87 -6.00 10.12
CA GLY A 89 19.13 -5.77 11.37
C GLY A 89 18.56 -4.35 11.51
N CYS A 90 19.31 -3.33 11.06
CA CYS A 90 18.84 -1.94 11.02
C CYS A 90 17.67 -1.80 10.03
N VAL A 91 17.84 -2.33 8.81
CA VAL A 91 16.81 -2.33 7.77
C VAL A 91 15.56 -3.11 8.22
N GLN A 92 15.73 -4.26 8.88
CA GLN A 92 14.63 -5.03 9.48
C GLN A 92 13.83 -4.21 10.48
N SER A 93 14.52 -3.50 11.38
CA SER A 93 13.88 -2.71 12.42
C SER A 93 13.12 -1.52 11.84
N ALA A 94 13.71 -0.85 10.83
CA ALA A 94 13.04 0.21 10.10
C ALA A 94 11.79 -0.29 9.36
N LEU A 95 11.91 -1.40 8.63
CA LEU A 95 10.81 -1.97 7.85
C LEU A 95 9.69 -2.54 8.74
N LYS A 96 10.00 -3.03 9.93
CA LYS A 96 9.01 -3.51 10.91
C LYS A 96 7.99 -2.46 11.32
N ALA A 97 8.32 -1.17 11.22
CA ALA A 97 7.38 -0.08 11.50
C ALA A 97 6.32 0.12 10.39
N ALA A 98 6.46 -0.55 9.24
CA ALA A 98 5.52 -0.43 8.14
C ALA A 98 4.20 -1.13 8.48
N ASN A 99 3.08 -0.44 8.28
CA ASN A 99 1.75 -1.02 8.43
C ASN A 99 0.89 -0.69 7.22
N VAL A 100 0.32 -1.72 6.58
CA VAL A 100 -0.48 -1.57 5.35
C VAL A 100 -1.99 -1.60 5.60
N GLY A 101 -2.40 -1.61 6.87
CA GLY A 101 -3.78 -1.86 7.29
C GLY A 101 -4.21 -3.32 7.13
N PRO A 102 -5.28 -3.75 7.83
CA PRO A 102 -5.76 -5.12 7.77
C PRO A 102 -6.29 -5.49 6.37
N PHE A 103 -6.08 -6.74 5.95
CA PHE A 103 -6.50 -7.30 4.66
C PHE A 103 -6.98 -8.75 4.80
N SER A 104 -7.81 -9.24 3.87
CA SER A 104 -8.46 -10.56 4.02
C SER A 104 -7.55 -11.75 3.71
N ARG A 105 -6.50 -11.58 2.89
CA ARG A 105 -5.49 -12.62 2.64
C ARG A 105 -4.73 -13.03 3.93
N PRO A 106 -4.30 -14.29 4.05
CA PRO A 106 -3.56 -14.76 5.23
C PRO A 106 -2.18 -14.10 5.38
N SER A 107 -1.51 -13.85 4.24
CA SER A 107 -0.27 -13.10 4.18
C SER A 107 -0.08 -12.45 2.82
N PHE A 108 0.70 -11.38 2.79
CA PHE A 108 1.04 -10.63 1.58
C PHE A 108 2.51 -10.26 1.63
N SER A 109 3.26 -10.56 0.57
CA SER A 109 4.69 -10.29 0.52
C SER A 109 5.00 -9.27 -0.56
N VAL A 110 5.78 -8.26 -0.21
CA VAL A 110 6.26 -7.22 -1.13
C VAL A 110 7.77 -7.16 -1.11
N SER A 111 8.35 -6.87 -2.26
CA SER A 111 9.76 -6.52 -2.37
C SER A 111 9.91 -4.99 -2.32
N ALA A 112 10.77 -4.51 -1.43
CA ALA A 112 11.24 -3.14 -1.41
C ALA A 112 12.70 -3.12 -1.85
N THR A 113 13.03 -2.20 -2.76
CA THR A 113 14.42 -1.96 -3.16
C THR A 113 14.93 -0.72 -2.44
N ILE A 114 15.81 -0.90 -1.47
CA ILE A 114 16.48 0.19 -0.76
C ILE A 114 17.72 0.58 -1.55
N ARG A 115 17.81 1.86 -1.90
CA ARG A 115 18.99 2.45 -2.52
C ARG A 115 19.68 3.37 -1.50
N PRO A 116 21.02 3.38 -1.41
CA PRO A 116 21.77 4.38 -0.65
C PRO A 116 21.34 5.81 -1.00
#